data_AF-A0A849Q494-F1
#
_entry.id   AF-A0A849Q494-F1
#
_cell.length_a   1.000
_cell.length_b   1.000
_cell.length_c   1.000
_cell.angle_alpha   90.00
_cell.angle_beta   90.00
_cell.angle_gamma   90.00
#
_symmetry.space_group_name_H-M   'P 1'
#
loop_
_entity.id
_entity.type
_entity.pdbx_description
1 polymer ?
#
loop_
_entity_poly.entity_id
_entity_poly.type
_entity_poly.pdbx_seq_one_letter_code
_entity_poly.pdbx_strand_id
1 'polypeptide(L)'
;LNKLDGTGADKLCRIEGKTSIKEGKTQMRLNDGVNIIGSNDYNTKDSIVLSVPDKKIVKHIKYEVGNLAMIVGGSHAGEVGSIKDINTVKSSKNNTVTISGETEFETIEDYVFVIGESKPEIFIGGETVE
;
A
#
# COMPACT_ATOMS: atom_id res chain seq x y z
N LEU A 1 -12.61 -6.64 -15.60
CA LEU A 1 -11.24 -6.18 -15.91
C LEU A 1 -11.32 -4.72 -16.30
N ASN A 2 -10.73 -3.82 -15.52
CA ASN A 2 -10.69 -2.40 -15.84
C ASN A 2 -9.72 -2.18 -17.00
N LYS A 3 -10.17 -1.50 -18.05
CA LYS A 3 -9.31 -1.15 -19.19
C LYS A 3 -8.41 0.01 -18.77
N LEU A 4 -7.10 -0.15 -19.00
CA LEU A 4 -6.13 0.93 -18.86
C LEU A 4 -5.98 1.58 -20.24
N ASP A 5 -6.40 2.84 -20.35
CA ASP A 5 -6.36 3.59 -21.60
C ASP A 5 -4.99 4.27 -21.76
N GLY A 6 -4.03 3.58 -22.39
CA GLY A 6 -2.87 4.23 -22.99
C GLY A 6 -1.51 4.03 -22.32
N THR A 7 -0.49 4.22 -23.17
CA THR A 7 0.96 4.11 -23.04
C THR A 7 1.57 4.38 -21.66
N GLY A 8 1.94 3.32 -20.95
CA GLY A 8 2.59 3.38 -19.63
C GLY A 8 1.60 3.02 -18.51
N ALA A 9 1.61 1.77 -18.10
CA ALA A 9 0.79 1.33 -16.96
C ALA A 9 1.57 1.64 -15.67
N ASP A 10 1.09 2.60 -14.89
CA ASP A 10 1.59 2.78 -13.54
C ASP A 10 1.02 1.68 -12.64
N LYS A 11 1.90 1.05 -11.87
CA LYS A 11 1.57 -0.06 -11.00
C LYS A 11 1.79 0.35 -9.55
N LEU A 12 0.73 0.29 -8.76
CA LEU A 12 0.81 0.45 -7.33
C LEU A 12 1.24 -0.88 -6.69
N CYS A 13 2.32 -0.84 -5.92
CA CYS A 13 2.88 -1.98 -5.21
C CYS A 13 3.13 -1.63 -3.75
N ARG A 14 2.84 -2.54 -2.82
CA ARG A 14 3.17 -2.39 -1.40
C ARG A 14 4.51 -3.03 -1.09
N ILE A 15 5.28 -2.40 -0.21
CA ILE A 15 6.55 -2.94 0.29
C ILE A 15 6.26 -3.92 1.43
N GLU A 16 6.45 -5.22 1.18
CA GLU A 16 6.24 -6.28 2.17
C GLU A 16 7.44 -6.42 3.12
N GLY A 17 8.64 -6.14 2.63
CA GLY A 17 9.86 -6.34 3.40
C GLY A 17 11.04 -5.61 2.82
N LYS A 18 12.04 -5.36 3.67
CA LYS A 18 13.31 -4.79 3.26
C LYS A 18 14.48 -5.61 3.77
N THR A 19 15.54 -5.67 2.98
CA THR A 19 16.78 -6.36 3.33
C THR A 19 17.94 -5.47 2.94
N SER A 20 18.78 -5.11 3.91
CA SER A 20 20.00 -4.37 3.64
C SER A 20 21.00 -5.25 2.90
N ILE A 21 21.52 -4.74 1.80
CA ILE A 21 22.52 -5.43 0.98
C ILE A 21 23.88 -4.72 1.08
N LYS A 22 24.91 -5.33 0.47
CA LYS A 22 26.26 -4.74 0.42
C LYS A 22 26.22 -3.38 -0.27
N GLU A 23 27.20 -2.53 0.03
CA GLU A 23 27.32 -1.17 -0.50
C GLU A 23 26.25 -0.17 0.00
N GLY A 24 25.63 -0.43 1.16
CA GLY A 24 24.70 0.51 1.79
C GLY A 24 23.36 0.69 1.04
N LYS A 25 23.06 -0.21 0.11
CA LYS A 25 21.78 -0.25 -0.61
C LYS A 25 20.77 -1.11 0.15
N THR A 26 19.49 -0.89 -0.13
CA THR A 26 18.41 -1.69 0.43
C THR A 26 17.61 -2.34 -0.69
N GLN A 27 17.40 -3.66 -0.57
CA GLN A 27 16.48 -4.40 -1.42
C GLN A 27 15.09 -4.40 -0.77
N MET A 28 14.11 -3.88 -1.50
CA MET A 28 12.71 -3.88 -1.14
C MET A 28 11.99 -5.01 -1.87
N ARG A 29 11.24 -5.82 -1.14
CA ARG A 29 10.37 -6.87 -1.66
C ARG A 29 8.95 -6.33 -1.77
N LEU A 30 8.39 -6.41 -2.96
CA LEU A 30 7.04 -5.95 -3.24
C LEU A 30 6.05 -7.12 -3.15
N ASN A 31 4.78 -6.79 -2.89
CA ASN A 31 3.68 -7.75 -2.85
C ASN A 31 3.51 -8.56 -4.15
N ASP A 32 3.88 -7.96 -5.29
CA ASP A 32 3.83 -8.57 -6.62
C ASP A 32 4.97 -9.58 -6.89
N GLY A 33 5.82 -9.86 -5.89
CA GLY A 33 6.97 -10.75 -6.03
C GLY A 33 8.19 -10.13 -6.71
N VAL A 34 8.08 -8.88 -7.17
CA VAL A 34 9.21 -8.10 -7.72
C VAL A 34 10.06 -7.55 -6.58
N ASN A 35 11.38 -7.53 -6.79
CA ASN A 35 12.32 -6.86 -5.90
C ASN A 35 12.87 -5.61 -6.57
N ILE A 36 13.01 -4.53 -5.81
CA ILE A 36 13.62 -3.27 -6.25
C ILE A 36 14.77 -2.92 -5.32
N ILE A 37 15.88 -2.46 -5.90
CA ILE A 37 17.01 -1.95 -5.13
C ILE A 37 16.89 -0.44 -5.10
N GLY A 38 16.93 0.14 -3.89
CA GLY A 38 16.83 1.57 -3.69
C GLY A 38 17.58 2.03 -2.44
N SER A 39 17.33 3.28 -2.06
CA SER A 39 17.77 3.84 -0.79
C SER A 39 16.93 3.30 0.37
N ASN A 40 17.40 3.52 1.60
CA ASN A 40 16.69 3.11 2.82
C ASN A 40 15.59 4.12 3.24
N ASP A 41 15.11 4.95 2.31
CA ASP A 41 14.15 6.03 2.61
C ASP A 41 12.70 5.52 2.68
N TYR A 42 12.48 4.27 2.29
CA TYR A 42 11.16 3.63 2.26
C TYR A 42 10.94 2.69 3.46
N ASN A 43 9.70 2.65 3.97
CA ASN A 43 9.32 1.75 5.05
C ASN A 43 8.51 0.56 4.52
N THR A 44 8.48 -0.50 5.32
CA THR A 44 7.57 -1.62 5.09
C THR A 44 6.12 -1.13 5.26
N LYS A 45 5.20 -1.68 4.47
CA LYS A 45 3.76 -1.33 4.38
C LYS A 45 3.45 -0.06 3.62
N ASP A 46 4.46 0.75 3.30
CA ASP A 46 4.31 1.84 2.36
C ASP A 46 3.96 1.31 0.97
N SER A 47 3.24 2.13 0.20
CA SER A 47 2.93 1.86 -1.19
C SER A 47 3.78 2.73 -2.11
N ILE A 48 4.24 2.14 -3.19
CA ILE A 48 5.02 2.82 -4.23
C ILE A 48 4.33 2.66 -5.58
N VAL A 49 4.32 3.72 -6.35
CA VAL A 49 3.87 3.70 -7.75
C VAL A 49 5.08 3.48 -8.62
N LEU A 50 5.03 2.44 -9.45
CA LEU A 50 6.08 2.06 -10.36
C LEU A 50 5.65 2.28 -11.79
N SER A 51 6.51 2.88 -12.60
CA SER A 51 6.28 2.91 -14.04
C SER A 51 6.57 1.53 -14.64
N VAL A 52 5.70 1.03 -15.50
CA VAL A 52 5.93 -0.19 -16.30
C VAL A 52 6.13 0.23 -17.76
N PRO A 53 7.24 -0.18 -18.43
CA PRO A 53 8.15 -1.28 -18.07
C PRO A 53 9.41 -0.89 -17.28
N ASP A 54 9.70 0.39 -17.08
CA ASP A 54 11.00 0.86 -16.56
C ASP A 54 11.27 0.53 -15.08
N LYS A 55 10.25 0.14 -14.32
CA LYS A 55 10.28 -0.15 -12.87
C LYS A 55 10.88 0.98 -12.05
N LYS A 56 10.67 2.23 -12.47
CA LYS A 56 11.11 3.40 -11.72
C LYS A 56 10.05 3.77 -10.69
N ILE A 57 10.49 4.13 -9.49
CA ILE A 57 9.61 4.66 -8.44
C ILE A 57 9.18 6.06 -8.87
N VAL A 58 7.92 6.21 -9.24
CA VAL A 58 7.29 7.47 -9.63
C VAL A 58 6.79 8.21 -8.40
N LYS A 59 6.20 7.48 -7.45
CA LYS A 59 5.61 8.05 -6.24
C LYS A 59 5.75 7.11 -5.06
N HIS A 60 5.80 7.69 -3.87
CA HIS A 60 5.83 7.01 -2.58
C HIS A 60 4.67 7.52 -1.74
N ILE A 61 3.89 6.59 -1.21
CA ILE A 61 2.73 6.83 -0.37
C ILE A 61 3.01 6.14 0.95
N LYS A 62 3.05 6.93 2.02
CA LYS A 62 3.39 6.41 3.34
C LYS A 62 2.20 5.71 3.97
N TYR A 63 2.50 4.71 4.78
CA TYR A 63 1.54 4.10 5.68
C TYR A 63 1.42 4.97 6.94
N GLU A 64 0.50 5.93 6.93
CA GLU A 64 0.25 6.87 8.03
C GLU A 64 -1.25 7.16 8.23
N VAL A 65 -1.58 7.65 9.43
CA VAL A 65 -2.96 8.06 9.77
C VAL A 65 -3.39 9.22 8.87
N GLY A 66 -4.59 9.11 8.31
CA GLY A 66 -5.18 10.05 7.36
C GLY A 66 -5.08 9.59 5.91
N ASN A 67 -4.20 8.63 5.58
CA ASN A 67 -4.07 8.13 4.22
C ASN A 67 -5.16 7.12 3.86
N LEU A 68 -5.51 7.09 2.58
CA LEU A 68 -6.51 6.20 2.02
C LEU A 68 -5.92 4.80 1.81
N ALA A 69 -6.61 3.79 2.34
CA ALA A 69 -6.23 2.40 2.22
C ALA A 69 -7.40 1.51 1.79
N MET A 70 -7.06 0.44 1.06
CA MET A 70 -7.95 -0.62 0.65
C MET A 70 -7.65 -1.86 1.47
N ILE A 71 -8.70 -2.57 1.87
CA ILE A 71 -8.56 -3.84 2.56
C ILE A 71 -8.48 -4.97 1.55
N VAL A 72 -7.39 -5.75 1.59
CA VAL A 72 -7.16 -6.84 0.63
C VAL A 72 -7.53 -8.22 1.18
N GLY A 73 -7.90 -8.34 2.46
CA GLY A 73 -8.20 -9.61 3.10
C GLY A 73 -9.09 -9.49 4.34
N GLY A 74 -9.63 -10.61 4.79
CA GLY A 74 -10.57 -10.68 5.92
C GLY A 74 -12.03 -10.47 5.50
N SER A 75 -12.90 -10.20 6.49
CA SER A 75 -14.34 -10.03 6.28
C SER A 75 -14.70 -8.74 5.54
N HIS A 76 -13.81 -7.74 5.58
CA HIS A 76 -13.97 -6.40 4.98
C HIS A 76 -13.17 -6.26 3.67
N ALA A 77 -12.77 -7.38 3.04
CA ALA A 77 -11.97 -7.36 1.83
C ALA A 77 -12.73 -6.65 0.69
N GLY A 78 -12.07 -5.69 0.03
CA GLY A 78 -12.65 -4.85 -1.01
C GLY A 78 -13.10 -3.47 -0.51
N GLU A 79 -13.23 -3.27 0.80
CA GLU A 79 -13.57 -1.96 1.35
C GLU A 79 -12.42 -0.98 1.24
N VAL A 80 -12.76 0.28 1.00
CA VAL A 80 -11.83 1.40 0.93
C VAL A 80 -12.19 2.38 2.04
N GLY A 81 -11.18 2.84 2.78
CA GLY A 81 -11.36 3.81 3.85
C GLY A 81 -10.06 4.48 4.24
N SER A 82 -10.15 5.49 5.09
CA SER A 82 -8.97 6.20 5.59
C SER A 82 -8.43 5.55 6.87
N ILE A 83 -7.12 5.51 7.02
CA ILE A 83 -6.47 5.01 8.24
C ILE A 83 -6.75 6.00 9.37
N LYS A 84 -7.54 5.60 10.37
CA LYS A 84 -7.89 6.44 11.52
C LYS A 84 -6.91 6.29 12.67
N ASP A 85 -6.46 5.06 12.93
CA ASP A 85 -5.55 4.77 14.02
C ASP A 85 -4.71 3.52 13.73
N ILE A 86 -3.45 3.51 14.21
CA ILE A 86 -2.51 2.39 14.01
C ILE A 86 -2.11 1.87 15.40
N ASN A 87 -2.69 0.74 15.79
CA ASN A 87 -2.47 0.10 17.08
C ASN A 87 -1.30 -0.89 16.99
N THR A 88 -0.10 -0.38 17.27
CA THR A 88 1.12 -1.20 17.30
C THR A 88 1.29 -1.83 18.68
N VAL A 89 1.20 -3.15 18.77
CA VAL A 89 1.35 -3.91 20.01
C VAL A 89 2.72 -4.56 20.04
N LYS A 90 3.50 -4.32 21.11
CA LYS A 90 4.80 -4.99 21.33
C LYS A 90 4.61 -6.42 21.86
N SER A 91 3.94 -7.27 21.10
CA SER A 91 3.65 -8.66 21.44
C SER A 91 3.68 -9.54 20.19
N SER A 92 3.52 -10.86 20.33
CA SER A 92 3.39 -11.78 19.20
C SER A 92 2.06 -11.66 18.44
N LYS A 93 1.16 -10.78 18.92
CA LYS A 93 -0.11 -10.48 18.26
C LYS A 93 0.14 -9.54 17.08
N ASN A 94 -0.58 -9.74 15.99
CA ASN A 94 -0.56 -8.84 14.84
C ASN A 94 -0.97 -7.43 15.29
N ASN A 95 -0.33 -6.41 14.73
CA ASN A 95 -0.78 -5.05 14.95
C ASN A 95 -2.11 -4.84 14.22
N THR A 96 -2.95 -3.98 14.79
CA THR A 96 -4.27 -3.69 14.25
C THR A 96 -4.36 -2.24 13.81
N VAL A 97 -5.32 -1.98 12.93
CA VAL A 97 -5.50 -0.71 12.26
C VAL A 97 -6.99 -0.45 12.22
N THR A 98 -7.37 0.74 12.67
CA THR A 98 -8.76 1.20 12.55
C THR A 98 -8.90 1.93 11.22
N ILE A 99 -9.81 1.45 10.38
CA ILE A 99 -10.15 2.07 9.12
C ILE A 99 -11.52 2.73 9.24
N SER A 100 -11.62 3.94 8.71
CA SER A 100 -12.87 4.69 8.61
C SER A 100 -13.27 4.76 7.14
N GLY A 101 -14.22 3.91 6.76
CA GLY A 101 -14.86 3.90 5.43
C GLY A 101 -16.35 4.19 5.55
N GLU A 102 -17.19 3.39 4.90
CA GLU A 102 -18.65 3.41 5.12
C GLU A 102 -19.01 3.09 6.58
N THR A 103 -18.24 2.18 7.18
CA THR A 103 -18.29 1.84 8.59
C THR A 103 -16.91 1.93 9.21
N GLU A 104 -16.85 2.18 10.50
CA GLU A 104 -15.59 2.08 11.25
C GLU A 104 -15.37 0.64 11.69
N PHE A 105 -14.26 0.06 11.29
CA PHE A 105 -13.88 -1.30 11.66
C PHE A 105 -12.39 -1.42 11.93
N GLU A 106 -12.03 -2.49 12.62
CA GLU A 106 -10.65 -2.83 12.95
C GLU A 106 -10.19 -4.02 12.11
N THR A 107 -9.01 -3.92 11.51
CA THR A 107 -8.38 -5.00 10.76
C THR A 107 -6.92 -5.18 11.18
N ILE A 108 -6.27 -6.24 10.73
CA ILE A 108 -4.83 -6.41 10.93
C ILE A 108 -4.07 -5.58 9.89
N GLU A 109 -2.90 -5.08 10.28
CA GLU A 109 -2.05 -4.26 9.40
C GLU A 109 -1.68 -4.93 8.08
N ASP A 110 -1.54 -6.26 8.08
CA ASP A 110 -1.14 -7.02 6.90
C ASP A 110 -2.21 -6.99 5.80
N TYR A 111 -3.47 -6.72 6.16
CA TYR A 111 -4.57 -6.59 5.20
C TYR A 111 -4.77 -5.16 4.69
N VAL A 112 -4.03 -4.19 5.23
CA VAL A 112 -4.18 -2.79 4.83
C VAL A 112 -3.24 -2.46 3.67
N PHE A 113 -3.80 -2.01 2.56
CA PHE A 113 -3.06 -1.64 1.36
C PHE A 113 -3.26 -0.16 1.06
N VAL A 114 -2.23 0.67 1.24
CA VAL A 114 -2.36 2.11 1.01
C VAL A 114 -2.51 2.39 -0.48
N ILE A 115 -3.54 3.13 -0.87
CA ILE A 115 -3.87 3.43 -2.26
C ILE A 115 -3.67 4.89 -2.63
N GLY A 116 -3.52 5.76 -1.63
CA GLY A 116 -3.39 7.20 -1.84
C GLY A 116 -3.33 7.97 -0.53
N GLU A 117 -3.06 9.27 -0.62
CA GLU A 117 -3.18 10.19 0.52
C GLU A 117 -4.65 10.58 0.68
N SER A 118 -5.18 11.38 -0.26
CA SER A 118 -6.60 11.78 -0.27
C SER A 118 -7.41 11.17 -1.42
N LYS A 119 -6.73 10.74 -2.49
CA LYS A 119 -7.35 10.14 -3.68
C LYS A 119 -6.58 8.88 -4.08
N PRO A 120 -7.26 7.85 -4.60
CA PRO A 120 -6.56 6.69 -5.16
C PRO A 120 -5.60 7.12 -6.27
N GLU A 121 -4.34 6.72 -6.17
CA GLU A 121 -3.33 6.97 -7.22
C GLU A 121 -3.52 6.04 -8.42
N ILE A 122 -4.28 4.97 -8.24
CA ILE A 122 -4.68 4.04 -9.30
C ILE A 122 -6.20 3.98 -9.39
N PHE A 123 -6.70 3.70 -10.59
CA PHE A 123 -8.12 3.50 -10.82
C PHE A 123 -8.58 2.17 -10.18
N ILE A 124 -9.26 2.28 -9.04
CA ILE A 124 -9.92 1.16 -8.39
C ILE A 124 -11.29 1.09 -9.04
N GLY A 125 -11.55 0.06 -9.86
CA GLY A 125 -12.81 -0.06 -10.60
C GLY A 125 -13.99 -0.50 -9.73
N GLY A 126 -14.30 0.30 -8.72
CA GLY A 126 -15.55 0.30 -7.98
C GLY A 126 -16.21 1.67 -8.14
N GLU A 127 -17.53 1.72 -8.00
CA GLU A 127 -18.31 2.94 -8.12
C GLU A 127 -17.71 4.07 -7.28
N THR A 128 -17.55 5.22 -7.92
CA THR A 128 -17.45 6.50 -7.23
C THR A 128 -18.69 6.64 -6.35
N VAL A 129 -18.53 6.43 -5.04
CA VAL A 129 -19.48 7.03 -4.10
C VAL A 129 -19.25 8.54 -4.22
N GLU A 130 -20.34 9.22 -4.60
CA GLU A 130 -20.44 10.60 -5.12
C GLU A 130 -19.52 11.66 -4.49
#